data_AF-A0A2G8K441-F1
#
_entry.id   AF-A0A2G8K441-F1
#
_cell.length_a   1.000
_cell.length_b   1.000
_cell.length_c   1.000
_cell.angle_alpha   90.00
_cell.angle_beta   90.00
_cell.angle_gamma   90.00
#
_symmetry.space_group_name_H-M   'P 1'
#
loop_
_entity.id
_entity.type
_entity.pdbx_description
1 polymer ?
#
loop_
_entity_poly.entity_id
_entity_poly.type
_entity_poly.pdbx_seq_one_letter_code
_entity_poly.pdbx_strand_id
1 'polypeptide(L)'
;MISNDLTHDYHLVNAFQQVVCQHLTLARKLPVTRLYRYSDGCSSQYKSKGPISDISYSIEDYGFPIQHNFSGTRHGKGASDGESAVVKFHASTAVKTGSVIIKDARGLYDYCQEKLTRGIESGNCCDKFLRTIFYVHQEEVDRERYHRSVKTVPGTRNIHCVKSIKGGVVSVRNLSCFCTACVKEDDTDCENHLYVNDWKNFKLSAQGDNGDTDDVTPSNSKTYDAPPNTSAEVIADPQMTRYKIGPHQRGINMEKEKYYAVFYDNEYYVGKLVDLDGDFFIFKFLHRVRNAKSMIYDWPKRPDSEKIHGKYVIHGPLHMIGNGPFAIAGQAKVDALYNEMKMKVQHEV
;
A
#
# COMPACT_ATOMS: atom_id res chain seq x y z
N MET A 1 18.77 6.94 -1.31
CA MET A 1 19.36 6.33 -2.51
C MET A 1 19.25 7.33 -3.64
N ILE A 2 20.35 7.60 -4.34
CA ILE A 2 20.41 8.43 -5.54
C ILE A 2 21.15 7.61 -6.61
N SER A 3 20.73 7.70 -7.86
CA SER A 3 21.36 6.98 -8.97
C SER A 3 21.28 7.78 -10.26
N ASN A 4 22.26 7.58 -11.15
CA ASN A 4 22.20 8.07 -12.53
C ASN A 4 21.55 7.08 -13.51
N ASP A 5 21.09 5.93 -13.03
CA ASP A 5 20.36 4.96 -13.85
C ASP A 5 18.93 5.46 -14.15
N LEU A 6 18.61 5.57 -15.44
CA LEU A 6 17.32 6.09 -15.92
C LEU A 6 16.33 4.98 -16.34
N THR A 7 16.70 3.70 -16.17
CA THR A 7 15.88 2.56 -16.63
C THR A 7 14.69 2.34 -15.70
N HIS A 8 14.85 2.69 -14.41
CA HIS A 8 13.81 2.59 -13.38
C HIS A 8 13.11 1.21 -13.32
N ASP A 9 13.88 0.14 -13.52
CA ASP A 9 13.42 -1.25 -13.50
C ASP A 9 13.59 -1.92 -12.12
N TYR A 10 13.18 -3.18 -12.01
CA TYR A 10 13.36 -3.95 -10.78
C TYR A 10 14.82 -4.30 -10.49
N HIS A 11 15.72 -4.25 -11.48
CA HIS A 11 17.14 -4.48 -11.25
C HIS A 11 17.75 -3.37 -10.40
N LEU A 12 17.41 -2.12 -10.72
CA LEU A 12 17.81 -0.97 -9.92
C LEU A 12 17.23 -1.04 -8.49
N VAL A 13 15.97 -1.47 -8.34
CA VAL A 13 15.35 -1.67 -7.02
C VAL A 13 16.11 -2.74 -6.21
N ASN A 14 16.52 -3.83 -6.86
CA ASN A 14 17.34 -4.87 -6.22
C ASN A 14 18.72 -4.34 -5.80
N ALA A 15 19.39 -3.55 -6.64
CA ALA A 15 20.66 -2.92 -6.28
C ALA A 15 20.52 -2.00 -5.05
N PHE A 16 19.46 -1.19 -5.00
CA PHE A 16 19.16 -0.40 -3.79
C PHE A 16 18.92 -1.28 -2.56
N GLN A 17 18.21 -2.39 -2.72
CA GLN A 17 17.95 -3.32 -1.63
C GLN A 17 19.25 -3.94 -1.09
N GLN A 18 20.18 -4.32 -1.96
CA GLN A 18 21.49 -4.84 -1.58
C GLN A 18 22.29 -3.84 -0.75
N VAL A 19 22.36 -2.57 -1.19
CA VAL A 19 23.04 -1.50 -0.45
C VAL A 19 22.41 -1.28 0.92
N VAL A 20 21.07 -1.28 1.01
CA VAL A 20 20.37 -1.14 2.30
C VAL A 20 20.67 -2.30 3.24
N CYS A 21 20.53 -3.54 2.75
CA CYS A 21 20.77 -4.74 3.55
C CYS A 21 22.21 -4.76 4.07
N GLN A 22 23.20 -4.52 3.20
CA GLN A 22 24.62 -4.46 3.57
C GLN A 22 24.90 -3.33 4.57
N HIS A 23 24.28 -2.16 4.42
CA HIS A 23 24.44 -1.08 5.38
C HIS A 23 23.90 -1.47 6.77
N LEU A 24 22.71 -2.07 6.83
CA LEU A 24 22.10 -2.47 8.09
C LEU A 24 22.88 -3.57 8.80
N THR A 25 23.36 -4.58 8.06
CA THR A 25 24.08 -5.71 8.66
C THR A 25 25.55 -5.45 8.90
N LEU A 26 26.28 -4.87 7.93
CA LEU A 26 27.73 -4.72 8.02
C LEU A 26 28.13 -3.41 8.70
N ALA A 27 27.55 -2.29 8.27
CA ALA A 27 27.93 -0.97 8.79
C ALA A 27 27.25 -0.67 10.13
N ARG A 28 25.97 -1.03 10.29
CA ARG A 28 25.21 -0.82 11.52
C ARG A 28 25.23 -2.01 12.49
N LYS A 29 25.73 -3.18 12.04
CA LYS A 29 25.86 -4.39 12.87
C LYS A 29 24.55 -4.81 13.53
N LEU A 30 23.43 -4.60 12.83
CA LEU A 30 22.11 -4.99 13.34
C LEU A 30 21.89 -6.49 13.10
N PRO A 31 21.44 -7.25 14.12
CA PRO A 31 21.07 -8.65 13.96
C PRO A 31 19.71 -8.76 13.27
N VAL A 32 19.70 -8.70 11.94
CA VAL A 32 18.47 -8.78 11.14
C VAL A 32 18.08 -10.25 10.97
N THR A 33 16.97 -10.65 11.56
CA THR A 33 16.40 -12.00 11.41
C THR A 33 15.36 -12.09 10.30
N ARG A 34 14.67 -10.97 10.00
CA ARG A 34 13.70 -10.84 8.90
C ARG A 34 13.56 -9.38 8.49
N LEU A 35 13.30 -9.15 7.21
CA LEU A 35 12.93 -7.84 6.69
C LEU A 35 11.45 -7.82 6.25
N TYR A 36 10.66 -6.97 6.91
CA TYR A 36 9.31 -6.64 6.47
C TYR A 36 9.35 -5.42 5.55
N ARG A 37 9.02 -5.64 4.28
CA ARG A 37 8.99 -4.60 3.25
C ARG A 37 7.55 -4.20 2.96
N TYR A 38 7.32 -2.91 2.82
CA TYR A 38 6.03 -2.36 2.40
C TYR A 38 6.25 -1.54 1.13
N SER A 39 5.46 -1.79 0.09
CA SER A 39 5.50 -0.97 -1.11
C SER A 39 4.11 -0.85 -1.74
N ASP A 40 4.03 0.07 -2.70
CA ASP A 40 2.98 0.13 -3.71
C ASP A 40 3.00 -1.08 -4.64
N GLY A 41 1.99 -1.16 -5.52
CA GLY A 41 1.74 -2.32 -6.38
C GLY A 41 2.19 -2.15 -7.83
N CYS A 42 3.11 -1.21 -8.12
CA CYS A 42 3.56 -0.95 -9.49
C CYS A 42 4.18 -2.19 -10.14
N SER A 43 3.66 -2.59 -11.30
CA SER A 43 4.07 -3.83 -11.98
C SER A 43 5.47 -3.75 -12.62
N SER A 44 5.96 -2.56 -12.98
CA SER A 44 7.32 -2.44 -13.53
C SER A 44 8.41 -2.56 -12.47
N GLN A 45 8.10 -2.25 -11.21
CA GLN A 45 9.11 -2.04 -10.15
C GLN A 45 8.99 -3.02 -8.98
N TYR A 46 7.78 -3.30 -8.50
CA TYR A 46 7.59 -4.00 -7.22
C TYR A 46 6.76 -5.26 -7.34
N LYS A 47 5.70 -5.25 -8.15
CA LYS A 47 4.69 -6.32 -8.20
C LYS A 47 4.70 -7.06 -9.53
N SER A 48 5.82 -7.71 -9.83
CA SER A 48 5.99 -8.53 -11.03
C SER A 48 6.94 -9.70 -10.83
N LYS A 49 7.13 -10.47 -11.90
CA LYS A 49 7.92 -11.70 -11.90
C LYS A 49 9.37 -11.51 -11.41
N GLY A 50 10.01 -10.41 -11.77
CA GLY A 50 11.39 -10.08 -11.39
C GLY A 50 11.54 -9.86 -9.89
N PRO A 51 10.84 -8.86 -9.31
CA PRO A 51 10.83 -8.64 -7.86
C PRO A 51 10.41 -9.86 -7.03
N ILE A 52 9.45 -10.66 -7.51
CA ILE A 52 9.03 -11.89 -6.83
C ILE A 52 10.16 -12.93 -6.86
N SER A 53 10.88 -13.05 -7.98
CA SER A 53 12.11 -13.85 -8.06
C SER A 53 13.14 -13.34 -7.06
N ASP A 54 13.38 -12.04 -6.99
CA ASP A 54 14.34 -11.43 -6.05
C ASP A 54 13.96 -11.70 -4.58
N ILE A 55 12.67 -11.71 -4.24
CA ILE A 55 12.20 -12.11 -2.90
C ILE A 55 12.55 -13.58 -2.63
N SER A 56 12.40 -14.48 -3.60
CA SER A 56 12.69 -15.90 -3.39
C SER A 56 14.15 -16.17 -3.00
N TYR A 57 15.08 -15.38 -3.54
CA TYR A 57 16.52 -15.49 -3.30
C TYR A 57 17.01 -14.68 -2.10
N SER A 58 16.13 -14.04 -1.33
CA SER A 58 16.55 -13.09 -0.28
C SER A 58 17.41 -13.73 0.82
N ILE A 59 17.18 -15.01 1.14
CA ILE A 59 17.96 -15.73 2.15
C ILE A 59 19.38 -15.98 1.65
N GLU A 60 19.54 -16.33 0.37
CA GLU A 60 20.85 -16.54 -0.26
C GLU A 60 21.61 -15.22 -0.44
N ASP A 61 20.90 -14.15 -0.82
CA ASP A 61 21.50 -12.83 -1.09
C ASP A 61 21.85 -12.05 0.18
N TYR A 62 21.01 -12.13 1.21
CA TYR A 62 21.09 -11.26 2.40
C TYR A 62 21.32 -12.03 3.71
N GLY A 63 21.15 -13.35 3.71
CA GLY A 63 21.22 -14.18 4.91
C GLY A 63 19.93 -14.21 5.75
N PHE A 64 18.86 -13.54 5.32
CA PHE A 64 17.58 -13.51 6.04
C PHE A 64 16.37 -13.43 5.10
N PRO A 65 15.20 -13.93 5.54
CA PRO A 65 13.98 -13.89 4.75
C PRO A 65 13.38 -12.49 4.62
N ILE A 66 12.69 -12.26 3.50
CA ILE A 66 11.88 -11.07 3.24
C ILE A 66 10.40 -11.46 3.25
N GLN A 67 9.60 -10.66 3.94
CA GLN A 67 8.15 -10.59 3.72
C GLN A 67 7.81 -9.26 3.06
N HIS A 68 7.37 -9.32 1.81
CA HIS A 68 6.92 -8.16 1.04
C HIS A 68 5.41 -8.02 1.16
N ASN A 69 4.96 -6.86 1.63
CA ASN A 69 3.57 -6.47 1.78
C ASN A 69 3.24 -5.36 0.78
N PHE A 70 2.28 -5.60 -0.10
CA PHE A 70 1.82 -4.63 -1.10
C PHE A 70 0.61 -3.88 -0.57
N SER A 71 0.60 -2.56 -0.72
CA SER A 71 -0.59 -1.75 -0.43
C SER A 71 -1.76 -2.16 -1.33
N GLY A 72 -2.95 -2.35 -0.73
CA GLY A 72 -4.18 -2.70 -1.46
C GLY A 72 -4.60 -1.63 -2.47
N THR A 73 -4.36 -0.36 -2.17
CA THR A 73 -4.61 0.77 -3.08
C THR A 73 -3.58 0.88 -4.20
N ARG A 74 -2.51 0.07 -4.14
CA ARG A 74 -1.31 0.17 -5.00
C ARG A 74 -0.64 1.54 -4.97
N HIS A 75 -0.99 2.39 -4.02
CA HIS A 75 -0.41 3.70 -3.79
C HIS A 75 -0.33 3.90 -2.28
N GLY A 76 0.79 3.50 -1.70
CA GLY A 76 1.10 3.77 -0.30
C GLY A 76 1.96 5.02 -0.21
N LYS A 77 1.63 5.92 0.71
CA LYS A 77 2.57 6.93 1.18
C LYS A 77 3.21 6.42 2.47
N GLY A 78 4.49 6.68 2.67
CA GLY A 78 5.22 6.20 3.85
C GLY A 78 6.38 7.10 4.25
N ALA A 79 7.19 6.62 5.18
CA ALA A 79 8.38 7.33 5.68
C ALA A 79 9.36 7.70 4.54
N SER A 80 9.43 6.89 3.48
CA SER A 80 10.21 7.16 2.28
C SER A 80 9.79 8.45 1.55
N ASP A 81 8.50 8.77 1.52
CA ASP A 81 8.00 10.01 0.91
C ASP A 81 8.42 11.24 1.72
N GLY A 82 8.40 11.13 3.05
CA GLY A 82 8.87 12.17 3.97
C GLY A 82 10.36 12.49 3.77
N GLU A 83 11.22 11.46 3.75
CA GLU A 83 12.65 11.66 3.50
C GLU A 83 12.93 12.18 2.09
N SER A 84 12.18 11.71 1.10
CA SER A 84 12.27 12.24 -0.26
C SER A 84 11.85 13.71 -0.33
N ALA A 85 10.85 14.12 0.44
CA ALA A 85 10.43 15.52 0.54
C ALA A 85 11.51 16.40 1.16
N VAL A 86 12.18 15.93 2.23
CA VAL A 86 13.32 16.64 2.84
C VAL A 86 14.44 16.87 1.82
N VAL A 87 14.86 15.80 1.12
CA VAL A 87 15.92 15.89 0.09
C VAL A 87 15.52 16.87 -1.02
N LYS A 88 14.29 16.74 -1.55
CA LYS A 88 13.77 17.62 -2.61
C LYS A 88 13.69 19.07 -2.15
N PHE A 89 13.23 19.33 -0.94
CA PHE A 89 13.09 20.68 -0.39
C PHE A 89 14.46 21.36 -0.24
N HIS A 90 15.44 20.69 0.37
CA HIS A 90 16.77 21.24 0.56
C HIS A 90 17.49 21.51 -0.77
N ALA A 91 17.52 20.51 -1.66
CA ALA A 91 18.15 20.67 -2.98
C ALA A 91 17.48 21.77 -3.80
N SER A 92 16.14 21.78 -3.87
CA SER A 92 15.39 22.80 -4.62
C SER A 92 15.61 24.21 -4.06
N THR A 93 15.64 24.34 -2.73
CA THR A 93 15.89 25.64 -2.08
C THR A 93 17.28 26.13 -2.39
N ALA A 94 18.31 25.30 -2.22
CA ALA A 94 19.70 25.68 -2.46
C ALA A 94 19.97 26.06 -3.93
N VAL A 95 19.33 25.39 -4.89
CA VAL A 95 19.38 25.77 -6.31
C VAL A 95 18.67 27.11 -6.54
N LYS A 96 17.45 27.29 -5.99
CA LYS A 96 16.67 28.53 -6.17
C LYS A 96 17.34 29.76 -5.55
N THR A 97 18.06 29.60 -4.46
CA THR A 97 18.82 30.69 -3.82
C THR A 97 20.17 30.95 -4.48
N GLY A 98 20.54 30.18 -5.52
CA GLY A 98 21.84 30.29 -6.19
C GLY A 98 23.02 29.80 -5.32
N SER A 99 22.75 29.07 -4.24
CA SER A 99 23.78 28.61 -3.30
C SER A 99 24.56 27.40 -3.80
N VAL A 100 23.99 26.62 -4.72
CA VAL A 100 24.63 25.44 -5.33
C VAL A 100 24.10 25.24 -6.75
N ILE A 101 24.93 24.67 -7.62
CA ILE A 101 24.53 24.23 -8.96
C ILE A 101 24.50 22.70 -8.98
N ILE A 102 23.29 22.12 -9.00
CA ILE A 102 23.08 20.66 -9.12
C ILE A 102 22.67 20.35 -10.56
N LYS A 103 23.53 19.69 -11.34
CA LYS A 103 23.32 19.41 -12.77
C LYS A 103 22.89 17.98 -13.08
N ASP A 104 23.27 17.04 -12.23
CA ASP A 104 23.07 15.61 -12.44
C ASP A 104 22.86 14.88 -11.10
N ALA A 105 22.64 13.56 -11.19
CA ALA A 105 22.45 12.71 -10.03
C ALA A 105 23.67 12.71 -9.09
N ARG A 106 24.89 12.87 -9.63
CA ARG A 106 26.11 12.88 -8.83
C ARG A 106 26.22 14.17 -8.01
N GLY A 107 25.97 15.32 -8.62
CA GLY A 107 25.92 16.60 -7.92
C GLY A 107 24.81 16.65 -6.86
N LEU A 108 23.66 15.99 -7.11
CA LEU A 108 22.63 15.85 -6.08
C LEU A 108 23.13 14.99 -4.90
N TYR A 109 23.82 13.90 -5.19
CA TYR A 109 24.42 13.04 -4.18
C TYR A 109 25.45 13.79 -3.35
N ASP A 110 26.43 14.45 -3.99
CA ASP A 110 27.50 15.16 -3.30
C ASP A 110 26.91 16.25 -2.38
N TYR A 111 25.91 17.01 -2.85
CA TYR A 111 25.18 17.98 -2.02
C TYR A 111 24.49 17.33 -0.82
N CYS A 112 23.76 16.24 -1.03
CA CYS A 112 23.06 15.54 0.06
C CYS A 112 24.04 14.92 1.06
N GLN A 113 25.14 14.37 0.56
CA GLN A 113 26.18 13.77 1.37
C GLN A 113 26.80 14.81 2.32
N GLU A 114 27.11 16.00 1.81
CA GLU A 114 27.69 17.09 2.59
C GLU A 114 26.68 17.72 3.57
N LYS A 115 25.45 18.00 3.12
CA LYS A 115 24.51 18.85 3.87
C LYS A 115 23.44 18.09 4.65
N LEU A 116 23.09 16.88 4.25
CA LEU A 116 21.91 16.17 4.76
C LEU A 116 22.25 14.89 5.52
N THR A 117 23.44 14.33 5.35
CA THR A 117 23.92 13.18 6.13
C THR A 117 23.90 13.50 7.63
N ARG A 118 23.38 12.57 8.43
CA ARG A 118 23.31 12.67 9.89
C ARG A 118 23.87 11.39 10.51
N GLY A 119 24.98 11.53 11.23
CA GLY A 119 25.69 10.44 11.89
C GLY A 119 25.45 10.42 13.40
N ILE A 120 26.12 9.47 14.07
CA ILE A 120 26.08 9.33 15.55
C ILE A 120 27.03 10.34 16.22
N GLU A 121 28.01 10.87 15.47
CA GLU A 121 29.08 11.74 15.99
C GLU A 121 28.71 13.22 16.09
N SER A 122 27.55 13.63 15.59
CA SER A 122 27.11 15.02 15.62
C SER A 122 26.52 15.34 16.99
N GLY A 123 27.34 15.59 18.02
CA GLY A 123 26.98 15.82 19.43
C GLY A 123 25.97 16.94 19.72
N ASN A 124 24.79 16.85 19.13
CA ASN A 124 23.63 17.71 19.31
C ASN A 124 22.58 16.90 20.07
N CYS A 125 21.91 17.54 21.02
CA CYS A 125 20.90 16.93 21.89
C CYS A 125 19.66 16.29 21.19
N CYS A 126 19.64 16.19 19.86
CA CYS A 126 18.55 15.67 19.02
C CYS A 126 18.93 14.38 18.25
N ASP A 127 19.92 13.62 18.71
CA ASP A 127 20.63 12.47 18.09
C ASP A 127 19.81 11.19 17.75
N LYS A 128 18.47 11.25 17.70
CA LYS A 128 17.66 10.05 17.38
C LYS A 128 17.43 9.80 15.89
N PHE A 129 17.84 10.73 15.01
CA PHE A 129 17.53 10.66 13.58
C PHE A 129 18.80 10.56 12.72
N LEU A 130 19.11 9.33 12.30
CA LEU A 130 20.25 9.03 11.43
C LEU A 130 19.83 9.11 9.96
N ARG A 131 20.69 9.70 9.13
CA ARG A 131 20.52 9.73 7.67
C ARG A 131 21.83 9.39 7.00
N THR A 132 21.82 8.31 6.21
CA THR A 132 22.94 7.95 5.35
C THR A 132 22.50 8.05 3.91
N ILE A 133 23.25 8.80 3.11
CA ILE A 133 23.00 8.97 1.68
C ILE A 133 23.91 7.99 0.94
N PHE A 134 23.37 7.39 -0.12
CA PHE A 134 24.11 6.46 -0.97
C PHE A 134 23.88 6.84 -2.42
N TYR A 135 24.94 6.64 -3.21
CA TYR A 135 24.93 6.72 -4.65
C TYR A 135 25.09 5.33 -5.24
N VAL A 136 24.27 4.99 -6.24
CA VAL A 136 24.43 3.76 -7.04
C VAL A 136 24.62 4.17 -8.49
N HIS A 137 25.76 3.84 -9.06
CA HIS A 137 26.06 4.05 -10.47
C HIS A 137 25.31 3.05 -11.35
N GLN A 138 24.92 3.44 -12.55
CA GLN A 138 24.24 2.57 -13.51
C GLN A 138 25.01 1.27 -13.81
N GLU A 139 26.35 1.31 -13.75
CA GLU A 139 27.23 0.14 -14.00
C GLU A 139 27.22 -0.85 -12.83
N GLU A 140 26.82 -0.42 -11.63
CA GLU A 140 26.66 -1.28 -10.46
C GLU A 140 25.32 -2.05 -10.49
N VAL A 141 24.43 -1.73 -11.44
CA VAL A 141 23.13 -2.37 -11.57
C VAL A 141 23.23 -3.62 -12.45
N ASP A 142 23.30 -4.79 -11.79
CA ASP A 142 23.33 -6.07 -12.49
C ASP A 142 21.99 -6.42 -13.15
N ARG A 143 22.00 -6.36 -14.49
CA ARG A 143 20.90 -6.74 -15.37
C ARG A 143 21.02 -8.12 -15.97
N GLU A 144 22.21 -8.74 -15.90
CA GLU A 144 22.50 -10.03 -16.51
C GLU A 144 22.17 -11.19 -15.57
N ARG A 145 21.03 -11.07 -14.87
CA ARG A 145 20.57 -12.03 -13.86
C ARG A 145 19.70 -13.13 -14.46
N TYR A 146 20.17 -13.75 -15.55
CA TYR A 146 19.39 -14.71 -16.35
C TYR A 146 18.96 -15.95 -15.57
N HIS A 147 19.74 -16.38 -14.57
CA HIS A 147 19.39 -17.49 -13.68
C HIS A 147 18.12 -17.20 -12.84
N ARG A 148 17.69 -15.94 -12.76
CA ARG A 148 16.48 -15.48 -12.06
C ARG A 148 15.32 -15.19 -13.00
N SER A 149 15.49 -15.45 -14.30
CA SER A 149 14.48 -15.25 -15.31
C SER A 149 13.37 -16.29 -15.17
N VAL A 150 12.30 -15.88 -14.51
CA VAL A 150 11.13 -16.71 -14.26
C VAL A 150 9.99 -16.37 -15.23
N LYS A 151 9.07 -17.32 -15.41
CA LYS A 151 7.81 -17.06 -16.12
C LYS A 151 6.94 -16.08 -15.34
N THR A 152 5.92 -15.55 -16.01
CA THR A 152 4.92 -14.68 -15.38
C THR A 152 4.24 -15.42 -14.23
N VAL A 153 4.27 -14.84 -13.04
CA VAL A 153 3.49 -15.32 -11.89
C VAL A 153 2.02 -14.93 -12.14
N PRO A 154 1.09 -15.89 -12.29
CA PRO A 154 -0.32 -15.58 -12.53
C PRO A 154 -0.98 -15.01 -11.26
N GLY A 155 -2.02 -14.21 -11.43
CA GLY A 155 -2.82 -13.72 -10.31
C GLY A 155 -2.13 -12.72 -9.38
N THR A 156 -0.98 -12.15 -9.77
CA THR A 156 -0.23 -11.16 -8.97
C THR A 156 -1.09 -9.99 -8.49
N ARG A 157 -2.14 -9.61 -9.22
CA ARG A 157 -3.09 -8.58 -8.76
C ARG A 157 -3.70 -8.88 -7.40
N ASN A 158 -4.02 -10.15 -7.11
CA ASN A 158 -4.69 -10.58 -5.88
C ASN A 158 -3.71 -10.90 -4.73
N ILE A 159 -2.41 -10.95 -5.00
CA ILE A 159 -1.39 -11.28 -4.01
C ILE A 159 -0.96 -9.99 -3.30
N HIS A 160 -1.24 -9.81 -2.02
CA HIS A 160 -0.76 -8.63 -1.27
C HIS A 160 0.36 -8.95 -0.29
N CYS A 161 0.68 -10.23 -0.09
CA CYS A 161 1.83 -10.63 0.69
C CYS A 161 2.62 -11.73 0.00
N VAL A 162 3.94 -11.61 -0.01
CA VAL A 162 4.88 -12.60 -0.54
C VAL A 162 5.99 -12.82 0.49
N LYS A 163 6.21 -14.06 0.89
CA LYS A 163 7.30 -14.49 1.78
C LYS A 163 8.33 -15.29 0.99
N SER A 164 9.61 -15.04 1.26
CA SER A 164 10.71 -15.90 0.81
C SER A 164 10.66 -17.25 1.53
N ILE A 165 10.81 -18.36 0.79
CA ILE A 165 11.04 -19.69 1.38
C ILE A 165 12.47 -20.15 1.07
N LYS A 166 12.83 -20.17 -0.21
CA LYS A 166 14.15 -20.52 -0.73
C LYS A 166 14.25 -20.07 -2.20
N GLY A 167 15.45 -20.06 -2.79
CA GLY A 167 15.63 -19.73 -4.20
C GLY A 167 14.61 -20.43 -5.11
N GLY A 168 13.89 -19.64 -5.90
CA GLY A 168 12.86 -20.12 -6.81
C GLY A 168 11.52 -20.53 -6.17
N VAL A 169 11.33 -20.38 -4.86
CA VAL A 169 10.07 -20.70 -4.16
C VAL A 169 9.65 -19.57 -3.22
N VAL A 170 8.40 -19.12 -3.36
CA VAL A 170 7.78 -18.12 -2.48
C VAL A 170 6.48 -18.63 -1.89
N SER A 171 6.11 -18.13 -0.73
CA SER A 171 4.75 -18.28 -0.21
C SER A 171 3.96 -17.00 -0.48
N VAL A 172 2.72 -17.12 -0.92
CA VAL A 172 1.87 -15.98 -1.26
C VAL A 172 0.56 -16.00 -0.50
N ARG A 173 0.02 -14.81 -0.22
CA ARG A 173 -1.25 -14.61 0.47
C ARG A 173 -2.03 -13.45 -0.12
N ASN A 174 -3.35 -13.50 -0.01
CA ASN A 174 -4.23 -12.43 -0.51
C ASN A 174 -4.05 -11.12 0.27
N LEU A 175 -3.76 -11.19 1.57
CA LEU A 175 -3.57 -10.06 2.48
C LEU A 175 -2.47 -10.38 3.49
N SER A 176 -1.84 -9.34 4.02
CA SER A 176 -0.87 -9.48 5.11
C SER A 176 -1.59 -9.53 6.45
N CYS A 177 -1.06 -10.30 7.40
CA CYS A 177 -1.51 -10.31 8.79
C CYS A 177 -0.29 -10.18 9.70
N PHE A 178 -0.44 -9.41 10.77
CA PHE A 178 0.59 -9.16 11.79
C PHE A 178 0.10 -9.51 13.20
N CYS A 179 -0.89 -10.40 13.31
CA CYS A 179 -1.24 -11.00 14.61
C CYS A 179 -0.03 -11.75 15.20
N THR A 180 -0.12 -12.06 16.50
CA THR A 180 0.98 -12.69 17.24
C THR A 180 1.47 -13.97 16.55
N ALA A 181 0.56 -14.80 16.07
CA ALA A 181 0.86 -16.05 15.40
C ALA A 181 1.63 -15.81 14.08
N CYS A 182 1.15 -14.92 13.21
CA CYS A 182 1.81 -14.59 11.94
C CYS A 182 3.19 -13.95 12.09
N VAL A 183 3.40 -13.14 13.12
CA VAL A 183 4.73 -12.53 13.40
C VAL A 183 5.71 -13.59 13.90
N LYS A 184 5.23 -14.56 14.68
CA LYS A 184 6.01 -15.71 15.18
C LYS A 184 6.16 -16.85 14.17
N GLU A 185 5.59 -16.72 12.97
CA GLU A 185 5.54 -17.75 11.93
C GLU A 185 4.74 -19.00 12.28
N ASP A 186 3.90 -18.90 13.31
CA ASP A 186 2.87 -19.89 13.56
C ASP A 186 1.64 -19.54 12.74
N ASP A 187 1.77 -19.66 11.42
CA ASP A 187 0.73 -19.24 10.48
C ASP A 187 -0.58 -20.06 10.60
N THR A 188 -0.59 -21.13 11.38
CA THR A 188 -1.74 -22.02 11.60
C THR A 188 -2.78 -21.44 12.56
N ASP A 189 -2.36 -20.57 13.49
CA ASP A 189 -3.24 -19.95 14.50
C ASP A 189 -3.50 -18.47 14.18
N CYS A 190 -3.72 -18.17 12.91
CA CYS A 190 -3.96 -16.79 12.49
C CYS A 190 -5.30 -16.28 13.04
N GLU A 191 -5.25 -15.32 13.97
CA GLU A 191 -6.43 -14.65 14.54
C GLU A 191 -7.37 -14.06 13.46
N ASN A 192 -6.81 -13.71 12.30
CA ASN A 192 -7.55 -13.11 11.19
C ASN A 192 -7.87 -14.08 10.05
N HIS A 193 -7.82 -15.41 10.27
CA HIS A 193 -8.05 -16.43 9.23
C HIS A 193 -9.33 -16.24 8.40
N LEU A 194 -10.37 -15.59 8.96
CA LEU A 194 -11.60 -15.24 8.23
C LEU A 194 -11.39 -14.20 7.11
N TYR A 195 -10.36 -13.36 7.22
CA TYR A 195 -10.05 -12.28 6.27
C TYR A 195 -8.87 -12.60 5.37
N VAL A 196 -7.95 -13.45 5.85
CA VAL A 196 -6.70 -13.77 5.17
C VAL A 196 -6.67 -15.26 4.77
N ASN A 197 -6.58 -15.52 3.47
CA ASN A 197 -6.51 -16.87 2.91
C ASN A 197 -5.31 -17.64 3.44
N ASP A 198 -5.34 -18.96 3.38
CA ASP A 198 -4.14 -19.75 3.70
C ASP A 198 -2.95 -19.40 2.80
N TRP A 199 -1.76 -19.59 3.36
CA TRP A 199 -0.51 -19.44 2.62
C TRP A 199 -0.44 -20.48 1.51
N LYS A 200 -0.09 -20.02 0.31
CA LYS A 200 0.09 -20.89 -0.86
C LYS A 200 1.53 -20.83 -1.32
N ASN A 201 2.17 -21.99 -1.39
CA ASN A 201 3.52 -22.08 -1.92
C ASN A 201 3.47 -22.03 -3.46
N PHE A 202 4.34 -21.22 -4.04
CA PHE A 202 4.44 -21.02 -5.47
C PHE A 202 5.89 -21.25 -5.91
N LYS A 203 6.09 -22.25 -6.75
CA LYS A 203 7.38 -22.54 -7.39
C LYS A 203 7.51 -21.71 -8.66
N LEU A 204 8.57 -20.91 -8.74
CA LEU A 204 8.86 -20.07 -9.89
C LEU A 204 9.53 -20.93 -10.98
N SER A 205 8.83 -21.15 -12.10
CA SER A 205 9.39 -21.86 -13.25
C SER A 205 10.34 -20.96 -14.04
N ALA A 206 11.51 -21.49 -14.42
CA ALA A 206 12.45 -20.78 -15.29
C ALA A 206 11.84 -20.50 -16.68
N GLN A 207 12.27 -19.40 -17.31
CA GLN A 207 11.98 -19.16 -18.73
C GLN A 207 12.72 -20.21 -19.58
N GLY A 208 11.99 -21.17 -20.14
CA GLY A 208 12.54 -22.23 -21.01
C GLY A 208 12.03 -23.64 -20.71
N ASP A 209 11.46 -23.89 -19.52
CA ASP A 209 10.90 -25.20 -19.15
C ASP A 209 9.47 -25.36 -19.67
N ASN A 210 9.18 -26.41 -20.43
CA ASN A 210 7.82 -26.81 -20.84
C ASN A 210 7.29 -27.90 -19.88
N GLY A 211 6.21 -27.62 -19.15
CA GLY A 211 5.49 -28.59 -18.27
C GLY A 211 6.28 -28.98 -17.01
N ASP A 212 5.71 -29.32 -15.85
CA ASP A 212 4.37 -29.83 -15.53
C ASP A 212 3.86 -29.24 -14.20
N THR A 213 2.54 -29.14 -14.09
CA THR A 213 1.82 -28.85 -12.85
C THR A 213 1.67 -30.12 -12.04
N ASP A 214 2.32 -30.19 -10.87
CA ASP A 214 1.94 -31.16 -9.84
C ASP A 214 1.38 -30.41 -8.62
N ASP A 215 0.09 -30.66 -8.41
CA ASP A 215 -0.70 -30.33 -7.25
C ASP A 215 -0.17 -31.10 -6.04
N VAL A 216 0.28 -30.40 -5.00
CA VAL A 216 0.69 -31.03 -3.74
C VAL A 216 -0.04 -30.36 -2.59
N THR A 217 -1.14 -30.98 -2.21
CA THR A 217 -1.76 -30.86 -0.88
C THR A 217 -0.78 -31.39 0.17
N PRO A 218 -0.74 -30.81 1.39
CA PRO A 218 -0.52 -31.67 2.54
C PRO A 218 -1.46 -31.43 3.73
N SER A 219 -1.82 -32.59 4.27
CA SER A 219 -2.54 -32.99 5.47
C SER A 219 -1.98 -32.48 6.82
N ASN A 220 -2.92 -32.31 7.76
CA ASN A 220 -2.84 -32.28 9.23
C ASN A 220 -1.66 -33.00 9.91
N SER A 221 -1.13 -32.40 11.01
CA SER A 221 -1.14 -33.03 12.35
C SER A 221 -0.70 -32.10 13.51
N LYS A 222 -1.61 -31.94 14.49
CA LYS A 222 -1.48 -31.99 15.98
C LYS A 222 -0.52 -31.04 16.75
N THR A 223 -1.05 -30.00 17.43
CA THR A 223 -1.47 -29.85 18.86
C THR A 223 -0.36 -29.70 19.90
N TYR A 224 -0.36 -28.59 20.67
CA TYR A 224 -0.03 -28.53 22.10
C TYR A 224 -0.78 -27.37 22.79
N ASP A 225 -1.24 -27.61 24.02
CA ASP A 225 -2.20 -26.82 24.79
C ASP A 225 -1.68 -25.49 25.39
N ALA A 226 -2.63 -24.57 25.66
CA ALA A 226 -2.42 -23.29 26.35
C ALA A 226 -3.02 -23.28 27.77
N PRO A 227 -2.58 -22.34 28.65
CA PRO A 227 -3.41 -21.80 29.73
C PRO A 227 -3.51 -20.24 29.69
N PRO A 228 -4.45 -19.61 30.42
CA PRO A 228 -5.42 -18.69 29.81
C PRO A 228 -5.39 -17.21 30.27
N ASN A 229 -5.80 -16.35 29.33
CA ASN A 229 -6.84 -15.31 29.37
C ASN A 229 -7.02 -14.39 30.60
N THR A 230 -7.11 -13.06 30.38
CA THR A 230 -8.27 -12.25 30.85
C THR A 230 -8.41 -10.91 30.13
N SER A 231 -9.65 -10.54 29.87
CA SER A 231 -10.20 -9.40 29.12
C SER A 231 -10.58 -8.20 30.00
N ALA A 232 -10.77 -7.03 29.38
CA ALA A 232 -11.65 -5.97 29.89
C ALA A 232 -12.15 -5.04 28.76
N GLU A 233 -13.47 -4.87 28.68
CA GLU A 233 -14.21 -3.96 27.79
C GLU A 233 -14.45 -2.58 28.45
N VAL A 234 -14.68 -1.52 27.66
CA VAL A 234 -15.24 -0.24 28.13
C VAL A 234 -16.23 0.37 27.11
N ILE A 235 -17.37 0.86 27.62
CA ILE A 235 -18.59 1.37 26.95
C ILE A 235 -18.50 2.90 26.70
N ALA A 236 -19.11 3.45 25.63
CA ALA A 236 -19.29 4.92 25.48
C ALA A 236 -20.54 5.43 24.70
N ASP A 237 -21.20 6.44 25.32
CA ASP A 237 -22.11 7.57 24.96
C ASP A 237 -22.99 7.59 23.66
N PRO A 238 -24.33 7.85 23.75
CA PRO A 238 -25.28 7.86 22.62
C PRO A 238 -25.20 8.98 21.57
N GLN A 239 -24.65 10.18 21.81
CA GLN A 239 -24.73 11.28 20.81
C GLN A 239 -23.54 11.35 19.83
N MET A 240 -22.42 10.74 20.21
CA MET A 240 -21.22 10.58 19.37
C MET A 240 -21.35 9.44 18.34
N THR A 241 -22.48 8.71 18.37
CA THR A 241 -22.64 7.42 17.70
C THR A 241 -22.98 7.51 16.22
N ARG A 242 -23.68 8.55 15.74
CA ARG A 242 -24.31 8.51 14.41
C ARG A 242 -23.36 8.29 13.23
N TYR A 243 -22.07 8.66 13.35
CA TYR A 243 -21.08 8.44 12.27
C TYR A 243 -20.02 7.37 12.61
N LYS A 244 -20.10 6.79 13.81
CA LYS A 244 -19.41 5.53 14.14
C LYS A 244 -20.26 4.31 13.77
N ILE A 245 -21.57 4.50 13.64
CA ILE A 245 -22.54 3.46 13.28
C ILE A 245 -22.77 3.40 11.77
N GLY A 246 -23.02 2.19 11.27
CA GLY A 246 -23.17 1.91 9.84
C GLY A 246 -24.39 2.58 9.19
N PRO A 247 -24.50 2.57 7.85
CA PRO A 247 -25.58 3.23 7.11
C PRO A 247 -26.97 2.71 7.51
N HIS A 248 -27.11 1.41 7.77
CA HIS A 248 -28.38 0.81 8.23
C HIS A 248 -28.85 1.39 9.58
N GLN A 249 -27.93 1.62 10.51
CA GLN A 249 -28.24 2.20 11.83
C GLN A 249 -28.61 3.69 11.73
N ARG A 250 -28.24 4.36 10.63
CA ARG A 250 -28.69 5.72 10.28
C ARG A 250 -29.99 5.76 9.47
N GLY A 251 -30.64 4.61 9.29
CA GLY A 251 -31.86 4.50 8.49
C GLY A 251 -31.63 4.63 6.97
N ILE A 252 -30.39 4.44 6.51
CA ILE A 252 -30.06 4.39 5.09
C ILE A 252 -30.13 2.93 4.64
N ASN A 253 -31.13 2.61 3.81
CA ASN A 253 -31.22 1.28 3.23
C ASN A 253 -30.29 1.15 2.02
N MET A 254 -29.39 0.17 2.06
CA MET A 254 -28.37 -0.05 1.04
C MET A 254 -28.84 -1.12 0.05
N GLU A 255 -29.31 -0.65 -1.10
CA GLU A 255 -29.81 -1.45 -2.23
C GLU A 255 -28.90 -1.34 -3.46
N LYS A 256 -28.56 -2.49 -4.06
CA LYS A 256 -27.79 -2.55 -5.32
C LYS A 256 -28.48 -1.76 -6.43
N GLU A 257 -27.68 -1.22 -7.33
CA GLU A 257 -28.08 -0.41 -8.48
C GLU A 257 -28.77 0.93 -8.14
N LYS A 258 -28.86 1.32 -6.86
CA LYS A 258 -29.34 2.63 -6.41
C LYS A 258 -28.20 3.63 -6.23
N TYR A 259 -28.53 4.91 -6.14
CA TYR A 259 -27.57 6.01 -6.06
C TYR A 259 -27.49 6.57 -4.63
N TYR A 260 -26.30 6.98 -4.20
CA TYR A 260 -26.04 7.49 -2.85
C TYR A 260 -25.05 8.66 -2.91
N ALA A 261 -25.19 9.61 -2.00
CA ALA A 261 -24.18 10.63 -1.76
C ALA A 261 -23.12 10.04 -0.83
N VAL A 262 -21.86 10.12 -1.23
CA VAL A 262 -20.74 9.43 -0.56
C VAL A 262 -19.57 10.39 -0.43
N PHE A 263 -19.00 10.50 0.76
CA PHE A 263 -17.79 11.27 1.00
C PHE A 263 -16.58 10.52 0.45
N TYR A 264 -15.91 11.10 -0.53
CA TYR A 264 -14.78 10.51 -1.25
C TYR A 264 -13.86 11.63 -1.76
N ASP A 265 -12.54 11.44 -1.70
CA ASP A 265 -11.53 12.40 -2.19
C ASP A 265 -11.74 13.87 -1.72
N ASN A 266 -11.95 14.04 -0.40
CA ASN A 266 -12.17 15.34 0.28
C ASN A 266 -13.42 16.13 -0.16
N GLU A 267 -14.26 15.56 -1.01
CA GLU A 267 -15.58 16.09 -1.38
C GLU A 267 -16.65 15.00 -1.27
N TYR A 268 -17.89 15.28 -1.68
CA TYR A 268 -18.87 14.22 -1.87
C TYR A 268 -19.12 13.98 -3.36
N TYR A 269 -19.35 12.72 -3.67
CA TYR A 269 -19.66 12.24 -5.00
C TYR A 269 -21.00 11.49 -5.00
N VAL A 270 -21.61 11.38 -6.18
CA VAL A 270 -22.82 10.56 -6.37
C VAL A 270 -22.38 9.20 -6.88
N GLY A 271 -22.52 8.17 -6.04
CA GLY A 271 -22.13 6.80 -6.34
C GLY A 271 -23.33 5.90 -6.59
N LYS A 272 -23.30 5.11 -7.67
CA LYS A 272 -24.21 3.97 -7.86
C LYS A 272 -23.65 2.76 -7.13
N LEU A 273 -24.42 2.17 -6.21
CA LEU A 273 -24.01 0.99 -5.47
C LEU A 273 -24.00 -0.22 -6.41
N VAL A 274 -22.84 -0.86 -6.55
CA VAL A 274 -22.64 -2.05 -7.39
C VAL A 274 -22.64 -3.31 -6.54
N ASP A 275 -21.96 -3.26 -5.39
CA ASP A 275 -21.82 -4.43 -4.53
C ASP A 275 -21.76 -4.07 -3.05
N LEU A 276 -22.12 -5.04 -2.22
CA LEU A 276 -22.09 -4.93 -0.76
C LEU A 276 -21.09 -5.95 -0.22
N ASP A 277 -20.20 -5.51 0.67
CA ASP A 277 -19.16 -6.33 1.29
C ASP A 277 -19.02 -5.96 2.77
N GLY A 278 -19.94 -6.49 3.58
CA GLY A 278 -20.05 -6.17 5.01
C GLY A 278 -20.33 -4.69 5.25
N ASP A 279 -19.46 -4.04 6.03
CA ASP A 279 -19.51 -2.59 6.29
C ASP A 279 -18.98 -1.72 5.14
N PHE A 280 -18.53 -2.34 4.05
CA PHE A 280 -18.02 -1.65 2.88
C PHE A 280 -18.92 -1.84 1.65
N PHE A 281 -18.95 -0.82 0.82
CA PHE A 281 -19.85 -0.71 -0.32
C PHE A 281 -19.07 -0.29 -1.56
N ILE A 282 -19.24 -1.01 -2.67
CA ILE A 282 -18.56 -0.69 -3.92
C ILE A 282 -19.45 0.25 -4.73
N PHE A 283 -18.98 1.48 -4.95
CA PHE A 283 -19.68 2.48 -5.73
C PHE A 283 -19.01 2.71 -7.07
N LYS A 284 -19.82 2.96 -8.10
CA LYS A 284 -19.42 3.60 -9.37
C LYS A 284 -19.79 5.07 -9.33
N PHE A 285 -18.83 5.98 -9.51
CA PHE A 285 -19.09 7.41 -9.34
C PHE A 285 -19.47 8.13 -10.62
N LEU A 286 -20.48 8.98 -10.51
CA LEU A 286 -20.75 10.04 -11.46
C LEU A 286 -19.89 11.26 -11.13
N HIS A 287 -19.42 11.95 -12.15
CA HIS A 287 -18.64 13.17 -12.01
C HIS A 287 -19.53 14.38 -12.28
N ARG A 288 -19.35 15.44 -11.49
CA ARG A 288 -20.03 16.70 -11.74
C ARG A 288 -19.57 17.28 -13.08
N VAL A 289 -20.51 17.61 -13.95
CA VAL A 289 -20.21 18.23 -15.25
C VAL A 289 -19.70 19.65 -15.00
N ARG A 290 -18.46 19.92 -15.42
CA ARG A 290 -17.86 21.25 -15.34
C ARG A 290 -18.54 22.19 -16.34
N ASN A 291 -18.77 23.45 -15.96
CA ASN A 291 -19.43 24.52 -16.76
C ASN A 291 -20.94 24.39 -16.99
N ALA A 292 -21.64 23.51 -16.27
CA ALA A 292 -23.10 23.49 -16.30
C ALA A 292 -23.69 24.61 -15.42
N LYS A 293 -24.81 25.21 -15.87
CA LYS A 293 -25.55 26.24 -15.11
C LYS A 293 -26.21 25.69 -13.83
N SER A 294 -26.34 24.37 -13.73
CA SER A 294 -26.93 23.64 -12.60
C SER A 294 -26.04 22.46 -12.18
N MET A 295 -26.24 21.94 -10.95
CA MET A 295 -25.52 20.76 -10.46
C MET A 295 -26.04 19.50 -11.15
N ILE A 296 -25.34 19.10 -12.20
CA ILE A 296 -25.61 17.88 -12.96
C ILE A 296 -24.39 16.97 -12.99
N TYR A 297 -24.65 15.67 -13.08
CA TYR A 297 -23.68 14.60 -12.91
C TYR A 297 -23.73 13.68 -14.12
N ASP A 298 -22.57 13.24 -14.62
CA ASP A 298 -22.49 12.35 -15.77
C ASP A 298 -21.44 11.26 -15.54
N TRP A 299 -21.54 10.18 -16.30
CA TRP A 299 -20.58 9.09 -16.22
C TRP A 299 -19.23 9.54 -16.79
N PRO A 300 -18.13 9.39 -16.03
CA PRO A 300 -16.80 9.70 -16.55
C PRO A 300 -16.44 8.74 -17.70
N LYS A 301 -15.65 9.23 -18.66
CA LYS A 301 -15.15 8.41 -19.80
C LYS A 301 -14.35 7.19 -19.35
N ARG A 302 -13.66 7.29 -18.22
CA ARG A 302 -13.00 6.17 -17.55
C ARG A 302 -13.84 5.80 -16.34
N PRO A 303 -14.25 4.53 -16.20
CA PRO A 303 -15.02 4.09 -15.05
C PRO A 303 -14.29 4.45 -13.76
N ASP A 304 -14.98 5.19 -12.90
CA ASP A 304 -14.53 5.51 -11.56
C ASP A 304 -15.30 4.62 -10.58
N SER A 305 -14.60 3.82 -9.80
CA SER A 305 -15.20 2.88 -8.87
C SER A 305 -14.34 2.71 -7.64
N GLU A 306 -14.92 2.83 -6.46
CA GLU A 306 -14.21 2.71 -5.19
C GLU A 306 -15.00 1.86 -4.19
N LYS A 307 -14.27 1.16 -3.32
CA LYS A 307 -14.85 0.50 -2.14
C LYS A 307 -14.83 1.47 -0.96
N ILE A 308 -16.01 1.86 -0.49
CA ILE A 308 -16.19 2.88 0.54
C ILE A 308 -16.77 2.26 1.82
N HIS A 309 -16.17 2.60 2.97
CA HIS A 309 -16.74 2.22 4.26
C HIS A 309 -18.09 2.93 4.47
N GLY A 310 -19.08 2.22 5.01
CA GLY A 310 -20.45 2.68 5.20
C GLY A 310 -20.58 3.97 6.00
N LYS A 311 -19.63 4.25 6.90
CA LYS A 311 -19.52 5.52 7.64
C LYS A 311 -19.42 6.76 6.73
N TYR A 312 -18.89 6.61 5.52
CA TYR A 312 -18.72 7.68 4.54
C TYR A 312 -19.92 7.83 3.59
N VAL A 313 -20.91 6.94 3.65
CA VAL A 313 -22.18 7.13 2.93
C VAL A 313 -22.95 8.24 3.62
N ILE A 314 -23.22 9.35 2.95
CA ILE A 314 -23.84 10.55 3.54
C ILE A 314 -25.37 10.39 3.54
N HIS A 315 -25.95 10.07 2.38
CA HIS A 315 -27.40 9.99 2.19
C HIS A 315 -27.79 9.13 0.98
N GLY A 316 -28.98 8.57 1.00
CA GLY A 316 -29.62 7.87 -0.11
C GLY A 316 -30.74 6.94 0.38
N PRO A 317 -31.38 6.18 -0.53
CA PRO A 317 -31.22 6.22 -1.97
C PRO A 317 -31.61 7.57 -2.58
N LEU A 318 -30.79 8.08 -3.50
CA LEU A 318 -31.02 9.33 -4.22
C LEU A 318 -31.92 9.08 -5.43
N HIS A 319 -32.83 10.02 -5.67
CA HIS A 319 -33.65 10.02 -6.87
C HIS A 319 -32.99 10.87 -7.96
N MET A 320 -32.58 10.20 -9.03
CA MET A 320 -31.91 10.82 -10.19
C MET A 320 -32.95 11.28 -11.21
N ILE A 321 -32.82 12.50 -11.71
CA ILE A 321 -33.72 13.11 -12.70
C ILE A 321 -32.98 13.23 -14.04
N GLY A 322 -33.61 12.77 -15.11
CA GLY A 322 -33.08 12.82 -16.49
C GLY A 322 -32.50 11.49 -16.98
N ASN A 323 -32.21 11.42 -18.28
CA ASN A 323 -31.64 10.23 -18.94
C ASN A 323 -30.13 10.36 -19.21
N GLY A 324 -29.46 11.26 -18.48
CA GLY A 324 -28.05 11.64 -18.66
C GLY A 324 -27.90 12.95 -19.45
N PRO A 325 -27.11 13.94 -18.96
CA PRO A 325 -26.61 14.12 -17.59
C PRO A 325 -27.75 14.16 -16.54
N PHE A 326 -27.46 13.78 -15.30
CA PHE A 326 -28.46 13.62 -14.24
C PHE A 326 -28.46 14.77 -13.25
N ALA A 327 -29.63 15.16 -12.76
CA ALA A 327 -29.79 16.01 -11.56
C ALA A 327 -30.26 15.16 -10.37
N ILE A 328 -30.03 15.62 -9.13
CA ILE A 328 -30.50 14.94 -7.92
C ILE A 328 -31.74 15.66 -7.37
N ALA A 329 -32.82 14.93 -7.10
CA ALA A 329 -33.95 15.46 -6.36
C ALA A 329 -33.55 15.75 -4.91
N GLY A 330 -33.75 16.98 -4.45
CA GLY A 330 -33.41 17.34 -3.06
C GLY A 330 -31.93 17.65 -2.80
N GLN A 331 -31.21 18.13 -3.82
CA GLN A 331 -29.79 18.54 -3.76
C GLN A 331 -29.42 19.33 -2.49
N ALA A 332 -30.23 20.32 -2.10
CA ALA A 332 -29.97 21.15 -0.91
C ALA A 332 -29.88 20.34 0.40
N LYS A 333 -30.63 19.24 0.53
CA LYS A 333 -30.57 18.35 1.70
C LYS A 333 -29.25 17.60 1.77
N VAL A 334 -28.75 17.13 0.62
CA VAL A 334 -27.46 16.45 0.52
C VAL A 334 -26.33 17.40 0.89
N ASP A 335 -26.37 18.63 0.39
CA ASP A 335 -25.35 19.65 0.69
C ASP A 335 -25.34 20.03 2.17
N ALA A 336 -26.50 20.16 2.81
CA ALA A 336 -26.60 20.41 4.25
C ALA A 336 -25.98 19.27 5.08
N LEU A 337 -26.29 18.02 4.75
CA LEU A 337 -25.73 16.83 5.43
C LEU A 337 -24.22 16.70 5.21
N TYR A 338 -23.74 17.02 4.01
CA TYR A 338 -22.32 17.03 3.70
C TYR A 338 -21.56 18.08 4.50
N ASN A 339 -22.08 19.32 4.58
CA ASN A 339 -21.44 20.39 5.36
C ASN A 339 -21.36 20.03 6.85
N GLU A 340 -22.42 19.42 7.39
CA GLU A 340 -22.44 18.94 8.78
C GLU A 340 -21.38 17.86 9.03
N MET A 341 -21.19 16.95 8.06
CA MET A 341 -20.17 15.91 8.12
C MET A 341 -18.75 16.50 8.01
N LYS A 342 -18.52 17.43 7.08
CA LYS A 342 -17.23 18.05 6.82
C LYS A 342 -16.70 18.86 8.01
N MET A 343 -17.57 19.60 8.69
CA MET A 343 -17.21 20.38 9.89
C MET A 343 -16.72 19.50 11.04
N LYS A 344 -17.21 18.25 11.13
CA LYS A 344 -16.86 17.34 12.23
C LYS A 344 -15.59 16.53 11.95
N VAL A 345 -15.34 16.15 10.69
CA VAL A 345 -14.08 15.48 10.29
C VAL A 345 -12.86 16.41 10.48
N GLN A 346 -13.03 17.73 10.35
CA GLN A 346 -11.96 18.71 10.61
C GLN A 346 -11.64 18.90 12.10
N HIS A 347 -12.51 18.45 13.03
CA HIS A 347 -12.28 18.52 14.47
C HIS A 347 -11.64 17.25 15.07
N GLU A 348 -11.52 16.17 14.29
CA GLU A 348 -10.86 14.92 14.70
C GLU A 348 -9.37 14.85 14.31
N VAL A 349 -8.80 15.93 13.75
CA VAL A 349 -7.38 16.05 13.34
C VAL A 349 -6.58 16.94 14.29
#